data_AF-A0A353VLC5-F1
#
_entry.id   AF-A0A353VLC5-F1
#
_cell.length_a   1.000
_cell.length_b   1.000
_cell.length_c   1.000
_cell.angle_alpha   90.00
_cell.angle_beta   90.00
_cell.angle_gamma   90.00
#
_symmetry.space_group_name_H-M   'P 1'
#
loop_
_entity.id
_entity.type
_entity.pdbx_description
1 polymer ?
#
loop_
_entity_poly.entity_id
_entity_poly.type
_entity_poly.pdbx_seq_one_letter_code
_entity_poly.pdbx_strand_id
1 'polypeptide(L)'
;MESSRFQEYRKQFHQFWYLAGCLFILVGLPFLHLLVSIGVITLSVNYLLEMDFARKSRALWNEKLALGWTVFFLIHLVALFWTTDLEYALNDIRIKLPILALPTVLSTMPKLKKAHFDGLLMAFLLSLWVSSIWSLTILASKDHLLADYRELSPMISHIRLSLLIATAIFVSFYLTVQYKQKGRKPLMVLFSFSMVWFSAYLLLLRSMSGWIAFGITLFILTGYALWSFRSSKTLKIVYLSLPLLIMTFIIVSLNQFRDIESIPDNYRSLRTMSGNRYELNLNEKMVENGEYVYAFYNKKELKETWKKRSDIALDSTDRKGQPIFHTAMRYMTSVGLHKDKEGVLSLTDEDVNNIENGIANKRFSKPYLPQNILYVYWWQYYNFSNGGNPEWGSLSQRLLFWKFGIQIMSEHPLVGVGTGDVQLAFNEMYARYAHDIDPRNMLRAHNQFITIGISFGIFVLFFFILLLFYPFFSKRYTLSFLFVIHFVMVFASFLNEDTLETQIGATYAMFFLPFFLYQPDSKSTFKQLFFKQDSRS
;
A
#
# COMPACT_ATOMS: atom_id res chain seq x y z
N MET A 1 -5.06 -4.64 56.21
CA MET A 1 -4.18 -3.58 55.67
C MET A 1 -3.10 -4.12 54.74
N GLU A 2 -2.47 -5.26 55.04
CA GLU A 2 -1.50 -5.89 54.12
C GLU A 2 -2.13 -6.42 52.83
N SER A 3 -3.35 -6.98 52.90
CA SER A 3 -4.04 -7.49 51.71
C SER A 3 -4.42 -6.38 50.71
N SER A 4 -4.76 -5.17 51.18
CA SER A 4 -5.08 -4.05 50.29
C SER A 4 -3.83 -3.46 49.62
N ARG A 5 -2.71 -3.38 50.33
CA ARG A 5 -1.41 -2.99 49.74
C ARG A 5 -0.94 -4.00 48.70
N PHE A 6 -1.04 -5.29 48.97
CA PHE A 6 -0.65 -6.33 48.01
C PHE A 6 -1.46 -6.25 46.71
N GLN A 7 -2.78 -6.05 46.80
CA GLN A 7 -3.63 -5.88 45.61
C GLN A 7 -3.27 -4.62 44.81
N GLU A 8 -2.92 -3.53 45.48
CA GLU A 8 -2.48 -2.30 44.82
C GLU A 8 -1.13 -2.48 44.11
N TYR A 9 -0.15 -3.13 44.76
CA TYR A 9 1.13 -3.47 44.11
C TYR A 9 0.94 -4.38 42.89
N ARG A 10 0.08 -5.40 43.00
CA ARG A 10 -0.25 -6.29 41.90
C ARG A 10 -0.86 -5.54 40.72
N LYS A 11 -1.79 -4.61 40.98
CA LYS A 11 -2.40 -3.77 39.95
C LYS A 11 -1.37 -2.86 39.27
N GLN A 12 -0.47 -2.25 40.03
CA GLN A 12 0.60 -1.41 39.51
C GLN A 12 1.59 -2.22 38.66
N PHE A 13 1.95 -3.42 39.09
CA PHE A 13 2.81 -4.34 38.33
C PHE A 13 2.21 -4.68 36.96
N HIS A 14 0.95 -5.13 36.91
CA HIS A 14 0.31 -5.45 35.65
C HIS A 14 0.10 -4.22 34.76
N GLN A 15 -0.17 -3.06 35.35
CA GLN A 15 -0.28 -1.81 34.62
C GLN A 15 1.07 -1.38 34.01
N PHE A 16 2.18 -1.54 34.74
CA PHE A 16 3.51 -1.24 34.24
C PHE A 16 3.85 -2.08 33.01
N TRP A 17 3.71 -3.40 33.10
CA TRP A 17 4.03 -4.30 31.98
C TRP A 17 3.07 -4.15 30.80
N TYR A 18 1.82 -3.80 31.06
CA TYR A 18 0.89 -3.42 30.00
C TYR A 18 1.38 -2.18 29.22
N LEU A 19 1.83 -1.14 29.92
CA LEU A 19 2.38 0.06 29.29
C LEU A 19 3.70 -0.21 28.57
N ALA A 20 4.59 -1.01 29.19
CA ALA A 20 5.86 -1.41 28.59
C ALA A 20 5.65 -2.20 27.30
N GLY A 21 4.71 -3.16 27.29
CA GLY A 21 4.37 -3.91 26.08
C GLY A 21 3.85 -3.01 24.95
N CYS A 22 2.95 -2.08 25.25
CA CYS A 22 2.50 -1.06 24.28
C CYS A 22 3.66 -0.18 23.77
N LEU A 23 4.56 0.22 24.66
CA LEU A 23 5.72 1.04 24.31
C LEU A 23 6.68 0.29 23.38
N PHE A 24 7.00 -0.97 23.68
CA PHE A 24 7.84 -1.82 22.82
C PHE A 24 7.24 -2.00 21.43
N ILE A 25 5.92 -2.18 21.32
CA ILE A 25 5.26 -2.24 20.00
C ILE A 25 5.43 -0.91 19.26
N LEU A 26 5.06 0.21 19.88
CA LEU A 26 5.05 1.52 19.21
C LEU A 26 6.45 1.98 18.79
N VAL A 27 7.46 1.72 19.63
CA VAL A 27 8.86 2.00 19.30
C VAL A 27 9.39 0.96 18.30
N GLY A 28 8.98 -0.30 18.39
CA GLY A 28 9.46 -1.35 17.50
C GLY A 28 8.95 -1.24 16.06
N LEU A 29 7.71 -0.76 15.86
CA LEU A 29 7.05 -0.71 14.55
C LEU A 29 7.92 -0.10 13.42
N PRO A 30 8.61 1.04 13.60
CA PRO A 30 9.45 1.63 12.56
C PRO A 30 10.91 1.15 12.53
N PHE A 31 11.34 0.27 13.45
CA PHE A 31 12.75 -0.12 13.62
C PHE A 31 13.02 -1.63 13.60
N LEU A 32 12.28 -2.40 14.41
CA LEU A 32 12.75 -3.72 14.81
C LEU A 32 11.58 -4.68 15.03
N HIS A 33 11.46 -5.65 14.13
CA HIS A 33 10.54 -6.78 14.23
C HIS A 33 10.63 -7.48 15.59
N LEU A 34 11.85 -7.66 16.11
CA LEU A 34 12.08 -8.28 17.42
C LEU A 34 11.43 -7.49 18.56
N LEU A 35 11.53 -6.16 18.55
CA LEU A 35 10.96 -5.33 19.62
C LEU A 35 9.42 -5.37 19.59
N VAL A 36 8.84 -5.45 18.38
CA VAL A 36 7.40 -5.69 18.21
C VAL A 36 6.99 -7.05 18.81
N SER A 37 7.74 -8.12 18.52
CA SER A 37 7.50 -9.44 19.12
C SER A 37 7.58 -9.39 20.64
N ILE A 38 8.63 -8.76 21.20
CA ILE A 38 8.80 -8.60 22.66
C ILE A 38 7.59 -7.87 23.26
N GLY A 39 7.09 -6.82 22.61
CA GLY A 39 5.90 -6.11 23.05
C GLY A 39 4.64 -6.97 23.06
N VAL A 40 4.37 -7.70 21.97
CA VAL A 40 3.21 -8.61 21.88
C VAL A 40 3.30 -9.75 22.91
N ILE A 41 4.48 -10.34 23.09
CA ILE A 41 4.73 -11.38 24.10
C ILE A 41 4.54 -10.80 25.51
N THR A 42 5.10 -9.63 25.80
CA THR A 42 4.96 -8.96 27.09
C THR A 42 3.49 -8.73 27.44
N LEU A 43 2.70 -8.22 26.49
CA LEU A 43 1.26 -8.03 26.68
C LEU A 43 0.54 -9.35 26.93
N SER A 44 0.86 -10.39 26.16
CA SER A 44 0.22 -11.71 26.27
C SER A 44 0.56 -12.42 27.57
N VAL A 45 1.84 -12.43 27.96
CA VAL A 45 2.31 -13.04 29.21
C VAL A 45 1.74 -12.29 30.41
N ASN A 46 1.78 -10.95 30.41
CA ASN A 46 1.18 -10.14 31.47
C ASN A 46 -0.34 -10.41 31.60
N TYR A 47 -1.03 -10.57 30.48
CA TYR A 47 -2.44 -10.95 30.44
C TYR A 47 -2.68 -12.34 31.06
N LEU A 48 -1.82 -13.32 30.85
CA LEU A 48 -1.98 -14.64 31.47
C LEU A 48 -1.61 -14.64 32.96
N LEU A 49 -0.54 -13.94 33.35
CA LEU A 49 -0.03 -13.89 34.73
C LEU A 49 -0.98 -13.21 35.74
N GLU A 50 -1.88 -12.35 35.28
CA GLU A 50 -2.90 -11.80 36.17
C GLU A 50 -3.91 -12.89 36.62
N MET A 51 -3.96 -14.08 36.01
CA MET A 51 -4.66 -15.30 36.47
C MET A 51 -6.18 -15.17 36.75
N ASP A 52 -6.79 -14.01 36.52
CA ASP A 52 -8.24 -13.78 36.64
C ASP A 52 -8.98 -14.22 35.36
N PHE A 53 -8.94 -15.52 35.07
CA PHE A 53 -9.50 -16.10 33.84
C PHE A 53 -11.02 -15.97 33.77
N ALA A 54 -11.72 -16.02 34.91
CA ALA A 54 -13.18 -15.89 34.96
C ALA A 54 -13.64 -14.48 34.53
N ARG A 55 -13.00 -13.41 35.04
CA ARG A 55 -13.29 -12.04 34.59
C ARG A 55 -12.93 -11.85 33.12
N LYS A 56 -11.77 -12.35 32.69
CA LYS A 56 -11.27 -12.20 31.31
C LYS A 56 -12.14 -12.90 30.28
N SER A 57 -12.56 -14.13 30.56
CA SER A 57 -13.49 -14.87 29.71
C SER A 57 -14.81 -14.11 29.57
N ARG A 58 -15.41 -13.67 30.68
CA ARG A 58 -16.63 -12.83 30.64
C ARG A 58 -16.42 -11.54 29.86
N ALA A 59 -15.28 -10.87 30.03
CA ALA A 59 -14.95 -9.64 29.31
C ALA A 59 -14.84 -9.90 27.79
N LEU A 60 -14.16 -10.99 27.38
CA LEU A 60 -14.02 -11.37 25.98
C LEU A 60 -15.37 -11.71 25.33
N TRP A 61 -16.21 -12.49 26.01
CA TRP A 61 -17.56 -12.84 25.53
C TRP A 61 -18.46 -11.62 25.35
N ASN A 62 -18.28 -10.60 26.18
CA ASN A 62 -19.00 -9.33 26.09
C ASN A 62 -18.41 -8.39 25.02
N GLU A 63 -17.10 -8.46 24.78
CA GLU A 63 -16.41 -7.66 23.77
C GLU A 63 -16.39 -8.35 22.41
N LYS A 64 -17.52 -8.26 21.70
CA LYS A 64 -17.76 -8.92 20.39
C LYS A 64 -16.71 -8.63 19.32
N LEU A 65 -16.10 -7.43 19.33
CA LEU A 65 -15.01 -7.11 18.40
C LEU A 65 -13.77 -7.99 18.67
N ALA A 66 -13.37 -8.11 19.93
CA ALA A 66 -12.24 -8.95 20.32
C ALA A 66 -12.55 -10.43 20.05
N LEU A 67 -13.75 -10.88 20.43
CA LEU A 67 -14.20 -12.25 20.16
C LEU A 67 -14.21 -12.56 18.65
N GLY A 68 -14.66 -11.63 17.81
CA GLY A 68 -14.66 -11.80 16.36
C GLY A 68 -13.26 -11.98 15.78
N TRP A 69 -12.27 -11.20 16.24
CA TRP A 69 -10.87 -11.38 15.86
C TRP A 69 -10.26 -12.67 16.41
N THR A 70 -10.64 -13.09 17.62
CA THR A 70 -10.29 -14.42 18.14
C THR A 70 -10.82 -15.53 17.24
N VAL A 71 -12.11 -15.49 16.87
CA VAL A 71 -12.72 -16.47 15.96
C VAL A 71 -12.03 -16.45 14.60
N PHE A 72 -11.74 -15.27 14.05
CA PHE A 72 -11.01 -15.14 12.79
C PHE A 72 -9.63 -15.80 12.84
N PHE A 73 -8.89 -15.64 13.94
CA PHE A 73 -7.63 -16.35 14.14
C PHE A 73 -7.83 -17.87 14.26
N LEU A 74 -8.87 -18.33 14.98
CA LEU A 74 -9.17 -19.76 15.10
C LEU A 74 -9.49 -20.41 13.74
N ILE A 75 -10.08 -19.68 12.80
CA ILE A 75 -10.30 -20.17 11.42
C ILE A 75 -8.96 -20.53 10.75
N HIS A 76 -7.88 -19.79 11.00
CA HIS A 76 -6.56 -20.13 10.45
C HIS A 76 -6.04 -21.46 11.01
N LEU A 77 -6.36 -21.78 12.27
CA LEU A 77 -6.01 -23.05 12.89
C LEU A 77 -6.87 -24.20 12.34
N VAL A 78 -8.17 -23.97 12.16
CA VAL A 78 -9.07 -24.97 11.56
C VAL A 78 -8.66 -25.28 10.12
N ALA A 79 -8.24 -24.27 9.37
CA ALA A 79 -7.76 -24.46 8.00
C ALA A 79 -6.48 -25.28 7.86
N LEU A 80 -5.77 -25.57 8.96
CA LEU A 80 -4.65 -26.51 8.95
C LEU A 80 -5.10 -27.94 8.62
N PHE A 81 -6.37 -28.31 8.87
CA PHE A 81 -6.87 -29.67 8.59
C PHE A 81 -6.86 -30.04 7.10
N TRP A 82 -6.87 -29.05 6.21
CA TRP A 82 -6.79 -29.25 4.76
C TRP A 82 -5.63 -28.49 4.11
N THR A 83 -4.64 -28.08 4.91
CA THR A 83 -3.41 -27.45 4.41
C THR A 83 -2.37 -28.52 4.12
N THR A 84 -1.69 -28.41 2.97
CA THR A 84 -0.60 -29.30 2.56
C THR A 84 0.77 -28.77 3.01
N ASP A 85 1.04 -27.47 2.89
CA ASP A 85 2.29 -26.84 3.34
C ASP A 85 2.20 -26.39 4.80
N LEU A 86 2.44 -27.32 5.72
CA LEU A 86 2.41 -27.05 7.16
C LEU A 86 3.55 -26.13 7.63
N GLU A 87 4.71 -26.17 6.98
CA GLU A 87 5.84 -25.30 7.36
C GLU A 87 5.49 -23.83 7.10
N TYR A 88 4.98 -23.54 5.90
CA TYR A 88 4.50 -22.21 5.57
C TYR A 88 3.34 -21.80 6.48
N ALA A 89 2.38 -22.69 6.73
CA ALA A 89 1.22 -22.39 7.57
C ALA A 89 1.58 -22.06 9.02
N LEU A 90 2.55 -22.76 9.62
CA LEU A 90 3.02 -22.45 10.97
C LEU A 90 3.71 -21.09 11.04
N ASN A 91 4.49 -20.75 10.01
CA ASN A 91 5.08 -19.41 9.89
C ASN A 91 3.99 -18.33 9.74
N ASP A 92 2.95 -18.61 8.96
CA ASP A 92 1.82 -17.70 8.75
C ASP A 92 1.01 -17.47 10.05
N ILE A 93 0.69 -18.54 10.78
CA ILE A 93 0.05 -18.45 12.10
C ILE A 93 0.87 -17.60 13.05
N ARG A 94 2.21 -17.79 13.08
CA ARG A 94 3.11 -16.97 13.89
C ARG A 94 3.01 -15.48 13.52
N ILE A 95 2.98 -15.15 12.24
CA ILE A 95 2.80 -13.77 11.75
C ILE A 95 1.46 -13.19 12.20
N LYS A 96 0.42 -14.03 12.26
CA LYS A 96 -0.96 -13.65 12.59
C LYS A 96 -1.31 -13.69 14.09
N LEU A 97 -0.38 -14.11 14.97
CA LEU A 97 -0.55 -14.02 16.43
C LEU A 97 -0.99 -12.64 16.95
N PRO A 98 -0.54 -11.50 16.39
CA PRO A 98 -1.04 -10.18 16.79
C PRO A 98 -2.56 -10.01 16.60
N ILE A 99 -3.17 -10.71 15.64
CA ILE A 99 -4.62 -10.70 15.40
C ILE A 99 -5.38 -11.34 16.58
N LEU A 100 -4.81 -12.36 17.20
CA LEU A 100 -5.35 -12.94 18.42
C LEU A 100 -5.05 -12.06 19.64
N ALA A 101 -3.76 -11.75 19.85
CA ALA A 101 -3.29 -11.17 21.09
C ALA A 101 -3.78 -9.72 21.30
N LEU A 102 -3.63 -8.86 20.29
CA LEU A 102 -3.80 -7.41 20.48
C LEU A 102 -5.27 -7.00 20.66
N PRO A 103 -6.22 -7.44 19.83
CA PRO A 103 -7.63 -7.14 20.05
C PRO A 103 -8.13 -7.70 21.38
N THR A 104 -7.71 -8.92 21.75
CA THR A 104 -8.09 -9.57 23.02
C THR A 104 -7.58 -8.79 24.23
N VAL A 105 -6.27 -8.53 24.29
CA VAL A 105 -5.64 -7.87 25.45
C VAL A 105 -6.09 -6.42 25.55
N LEU A 106 -6.02 -5.63 24.48
CA LEU A 106 -6.28 -4.19 24.52
C LEU A 106 -7.77 -3.86 24.73
N SER A 107 -8.69 -4.74 24.32
CA SER A 107 -10.14 -4.50 24.49
C SER A 107 -10.67 -4.96 25.85
N THR A 108 -10.02 -5.95 26.50
CA THR A 108 -10.49 -6.52 27.78
C THR A 108 -9.72 -6.00 29.00
N MET A 109 -8.65 -5.24 28.78
CA MET A 109 -7.92 -4.53 29.84
C MET A 109 -8.57 -3.18 30.19
N PRO A 110 -8.33 -2.66 31.41
CA PRO A 110 -8.81 -1.34 31.80
C PRO A 110 -8.35 -0.25 30.84
N LYS A 111 -9.23 0.73 30.59
CA LYS A 111 -8.91 1.88 29.75
C LYS A 111 -7.66 2.61 30.25
N LEU A 112 -6.83 3.04 29.32
CA LEU A 112 -5.66 3.85 29.62
C LEU A 112 -6.05 5.19 30.27
N LYS A 113 -5.21 5.69 31.18
CA LYS A 113 -5.29 7.09 31.62
C LYS A 113 -4.86 7.99 30.45
N LYS A 114 -5.43 9.19 30.35
CA LYS A 114 -5.11 10.14 29.27
C LYS A 114 -3.61 10.45 29.15
N ALA A 115 -2.92 10.63 30.27
CA ALA A 115 -1.47 10.85 30.30
C ALA A 115 -0.67 9.70 29.67
N HIS A 116 -1.04 8.44 29.96
CA HIS A 116 -0.37 7.28 29.37
C HIS A 116 -0.65 7.15 27.87
N PHE A 117 -1.90 7.40 27.45
CA PHE A 117 -2.26 7.40 26.03
C PHE A 117 -1.48 8.47 25.25
N ASP A 118 -1.46 9.71 25.74
CA ASP A 118 -0.71 10.81 25.10
C ASP A 118 0.80 10.52 25.09
N GLY A 119 1.35 9.94 26.18
CA GLY A 119 2.76 9.53 26.24
C GLY A 119 3.12 8.44 25.23
N LEU A 120 2.25 7.46 25.01
CA LEU A 120 2.43 6.42 24.00
C LEU A 120 2.39 7.00 22.58
N LEU A 121 1.50 7.97 22.30
CA LEU A 121 1.51 8.69 21.03
C LEU A 121 2.82 9.45 20.80
N MET A 122 3.34 10.12 21.83
CA MET A 122 4.61 10.82 21.74
C MET A 122 5.78 9.86 21.49
N ALA A 123 5.81 8.72 22.17
CA ALA A 123 6.82 7.69 21.93
C ALA A 123 6.77 7.16 20.50
N PHE A 124 5.57 6.94 19.96
CA PHE A 124 5.36 6.58 18.56
C PHE A 124 5.93 7.65 17.60
N LEU A 125 5.58 8.92 17.78
CA LEU A 125 6.11 10.00 16.95
C LEU A 125 7.64 10.13 17.06
N LEU A 126 8.20 10.02 18.27
CA LEU A 126 9.64 10.07 18.50
C LEU A 126 10.36 8.92 17.78
N SER A 127 9.79 7.71 17.82
CA SER A 127 10.35 6.55 17.12
C SER A 127 10.41 6.78 15.60
N LEU A 128 9.38 7.39 15.01
CA LEU A 128 9.37 7.72 13.58
C LEU A 128 10.31 8.87 13.21
N TRP A 129 10.49 9.85 14.09
CA TRP A 129 11.53 10.87 13.95
C TRP A 129 12.92 10.24 13.85
N VAL A 130 13.26 9.38 14.81
CA VAL A 130 14.56 8.69 14.82
C VAL A 130 14.71 7.79 13.57
N SER A 131 13.66 7.08 13.16
CA SER A 131 13.69 6.21 11.97
C SER A 131 13.88 7.00 10.67
N SER A 132 13.15 8.10 10.50
CA SER A 132 13.26 8.95 9.31
C SER A 132 14.59 9.69 9.21
N ILE A 133 15.11 10.21 10.33
CA ILE A 133 16.43 10.85 10.37
C ILE A 133 17.52 9.82 10.06
N TRP A 134 17.50 8.66 10.72
CA TRP A 134 18.48 7.59 10.48
C TRP A 134 18.49 7.17 9.00
N SER A 135 17.31 6.97 8.41
CA SER A 135 17.19 6.58 7.00
C SER A 135 17.77 7.65 6.04
N LEU A 136 17.59 8.94 6.35
CA LEU A 136 18.21 10.02 5.58
C LEU A 136 19.74 10.04 5.74
N THR A 137 20.27 9.73 6.92
CA THR A 137 21.73 9.65 7.11
C THR A 137 22.37 8.51 6.31
N ILE A 138 21.69 7.37 6.19
CA ILE A 138 22.12 6.28 5.31
C ILE A 138 22.12 6.74 3.85
N LEU A 139 21.04 7.38 3.40
CA LEU A 139 20.94 7.87 2.03
C LEU A 139 22.04 8.90 1.71
N ALA A 140 22.32 9.82 2.64
CA ALA A 140 23.35 10.83 2.49
C ALA A 140 24.78 10.26 2.45
N SER A 141 24.99 9.05 2.98
CA SER A 141 26.29 8.38 2.98
C SER A 141 26.62 7.64 1.68
N LYS A 142 25.68 7.56 0.74
CA LYS A 142 25.83 6.81 -0.52
C LYS A 142 25.93 7.74 -1.73
N ASP A 143 26.61 7.24 -2.77
CA ASP A 143 26.70 7.93 -4.05
C ASP A 143 25.31 8.14 -4.67
N HIS A 144 24.97 9.39 -4.95
CA HIS A 144 23.66 9.81 -5.44
C HIS A 144 23.21 9.13 -6.75
N LEU A 145 24.16 8.62 -7.54
CA LEU A 145 23.89 7.92 -8.80
C LEU A 145 23.32 6.50 -8.60
N LEU A 146 23.47 5.92 -7.40
CA LEU A 146 23.04 4.54 -7.08
C LEU A 146 21.94 4.49 -6.01
N ALA A 147 21.49 5.65 -5.53
CA ALA A 147 20.56 5.76 -4.42
C ALA A 147 19.12 5.37 -4.82
N ASP A 148 18.69 4.15 -4.47
CA ASP A 148 17.29 3.71 -4.59
C ASP A 148 16.45 4.30 -3.43
N TYR A 149 15.29 4.87 -3.75
CA TYR A 149 14.34 5.40 -2.76
C TYR A 149 13.86 4.34 -1.77
N ARG A 150 13.92 3.05 -2.13
CA ARG A 150 13.60 1.92 -1.24
C ARG A 150 14.54 1.84 -0.04
N GLU A 151 15.72 2.44 -0.11
CA GLU A 151 16.69 2.49 0.98
C GLU A 151 16.32 3.51 2.06
N LEU A 152 15.33 4.38 1.82
CA LEU A 152 14.72 5.24 2.83
C LEU A 152 13.89 4.47 3.87
N SER A 153 13.88 3.14 3.80
CA SER A 153 13.26 2.26 4.78
C SER A 153 14.15 1.03 5.00
N PRO A 154 15.32 1.18 5.66
CA PRO A 154 16.31 0.10 5.76
C PRO A 154 15.83 -1.05 6.66
N MET A 155 14.94 -0.77 7.61
CA MET A 155 14.54 -1.71 8.66
C MET A 155 13.23 -2.45 8.36
N ILE A 156 12.32 -1.82 7.62
CA ILE A 156 11.00 -2.34 7.27
C ILE A 156 10.66 -1.91 5.84
N SER A 157 9.70 -2.56 5.20
CA SER A 157 9.25 -2.15 3.86
C SER A 157 8.77 -0.69 3.82
N HIS A 158 9.20 0.06 2.78
CA HIS A 158 8.77 1.43 2.50
C HIS A 158 7.26 1.59 2.44
N ILE A 159 6.54 0.54 2.04
CA ILE A 159 5.07 0.49 2.04
C ILE A 159 4.54 0.56 3.48
N ARG A 160 5.05 -0.29 4.39
CA ARG A 160 4.63 -0.31 5.80
C ARG A 160 5.06 0.97 6.53
N LEU A 161 6.28 1.46 6.28
CA LEU A 161 6.74 2.74 6.84
C LEU A 161 5.87 3.91 6.37
N SER A 162 5.46 3.93 5.10
CA SER A 162 4.59 4.99 4.58
C SER A 162 3.23 5.07 5.29
N LEU A 163 2.64 3.93 5.68
CA LEU A 163 1.40 3.89 6.46
C LEU A 163 1.60 4.42 7.90
N LEU A 164 2.74 4.07 8.53
CA LEU A 164 3.09 4.57 9.86
C LEU A 164 3.33 6.09 9.84
N ILE A 165 4.06 6.59 8.84
CA ILE A 165 4.33 8.03 8.64
C ILE A 165 3.03 8.77 8.36
N ALA A 166 2.15 8.25 7.49
CA ALA A 166 0.84 8.85 7.23
C ALA A 166 -0.04 8.91 8.51
N THR A 167 -0.02 7.85 9.32
CA THR A 167 -0.68 7.85 10.64
C THR A 167 -0.08 8.91 11.57
N ALA A 168 1.25 9.06 11.56
CA ALA A 168 1.95 10.06 12.36
C ALA A 168 1.64 11.49 11.96
N ILE A 169 1.36 11.78 10.68
CA ILE A 169 0.88 13.11 10.25
C ILE A 169 -0.43 13.45 10.96
N PHE A 170 -1.41 12.53 10.95
CA PHE A 170 -2.70 12.75 11.59
C PHE A 170 -2.63 12.74 13.12
N VAL A 171 -1.79 11.88 13.73
CA VAL A 171 -1.53 11.91 15.17
C VAL A 171 -0.86 13.24 15.56
N SER A 172 0.08 13.74 14.77
CA SER A 172 0.72 15.05 14.99
C SER A 172 -0.32 16.16 14.91
N PHE A 173 -1.23 16.12 13.93
CA PHE A 173 -2.36 17.05 13.85
C PHE A 173 -3.25 17.00 15.09
N TYR A 174 -3.63 15.80 15.54
CA TYR A 174 -4.43 15.58 16.75
C TYR A 174 -3.78 16.22 17.99
N LEU A 175 -2.49 15.98 18.21
CA LEU A 175 -1.74 16.55 19.33
C LEU A 175 -1.58 18.07 19.21
N THR A 176 -1.33 18.60 18.01
CA THR A 176 -1.29 20.06 17.77
C THR A 176 -2.58 20.74 18.22
N VAL A 177 -3.74 20.21 17.81
CA VAL A 177 -5.05 20.75 18.20
C VAL A 177 -5.25 20.66 19.71
N GLN A 178 -4.94 19.50 20.30
CA GLN A 178 -5.10 19.27 21.73
C GLN A 178 -4.24 20.25 22.57
N TYR A 179 -2.97 20.45 22.21
CA TYR A 179 -2.07 21.34 22.94
C TYR A 179 -2.32 22.82 22.65
N LYS A 180 -2.87 23.17 21.48
CA LYS A 180 -3.41 24.50 21.20
C LYS A 180 -4.55 24.83 22.16
N GLN A 181 -5.51 23.92 22.33
CA GLN A 181 -6.64 24.11 23.25
C GLN A 181 -6.19 24.25 24.71
N LYS A 182 -5.14 23.53 25.11
CA LYS A 182 -4.52 23.63 26.45
C LYS A 182 -3.61 24.87 26.62
N GLY A 183 -3.44 25.71 25.60
CA GLY A 183 -2.58 26.90 25.65
C GLY A 183 -1.07 26.61 25.67
N ARG A 184 -0.63 25.38 25.40
CA ARG A 184 0.79 24.98 25.45
C ARG A 184 1.48 25.21 24.10
N LYS A 185 1.82 26.47 23.81
CA LYS A 185 2.40 26.90 22.52
C LYS A 185 3.65 26.11 22.08
N PRO A 186 4.65 25.82 22.93
CA PRO A 186 5.86 25.10 22.48
C PRO A 186 5.55 23.71 21.94
N LEU A 187 4.69 22.94 22.64
CA LEU A 187 4.28 21.61 22.20
C LEU A 187 3.43 21.67 20.93
N MET A 188 2.55 22.67 20.79
CA MET A 188 1.80 22.90 19.56
C MET A 188 2.74 23.12 18.36
N VAL A 189 3.77 23.96 18.51
CA VAL A 189 4.77 24.22 17.45
C VAL A 189 5.54 22.95 17.10
N LEU A 190 6.00 22.19 18.11
CA LEU A 190 6.72 20.93 17.91
C LEU A 190 5.90 19.92 17.08
N PHE A 191 4.62 19.72 17.40
CA PHE A 191 3.78 18.78 16.66
C PHE A 191 3.37 19.31 15.28
N SER A 192 3.28 20.64 15.11
CA SER A 192 3.06 21.25 13.80
C SER A 192 4.27 21.05 12.88
N PHE A 193 5.47 21.20 13.44
CA PHE A 193 6.72 20.91 12.74
C PHE A 193 6.84 19.41 12.39
N SER A 194 6.49 18.52 13.32
CA SER A 194 6.45 17.07 13.08
C SER A 194 5.50 16.70 11.94
N MET A 195 4.33 17.35 11.87
CA MET A 195 3.38 17.15 10.77
C MET A 195 3.99 17.52 9.41
N VAL A 196 4.72 18.65 9.32
CA VAL A 196 5.40 19.08 8.09
C VAL A 196 6.53 18.11 7.72
N TRP A 197 7.36 17.72 8.69
CA TRP A 197 8.45 16.76 8.47
C TRP A 197 7.94 15.43 7.93
N PHE A 198 6.94 14.83 8.59
CA PHE A 198 6.38 13.55 8.15
C PHE A 198 5.68 13.65 6.80
N SER A 199 5.09 14.79 6.46
CA SER A 199 4.52 15.03 5.12
C SER A 199 5.61 15.06 4.05
N ALA A 200 6.73 15.75 4.31
CA ALA A 200 7.87 15.75 3.40
C ALA A 200 8.47 14.34 3.26
N TYR A 201 8.64 13.63 4.37
CA TYR A 201 9.19 12.27 4.37
C TYR A 201 8.30 11.27 3.62
N LEU A 202 6.96 11.40 3.75
CA LEU A 202 6.02 10.58 2.98
C LEU A 202 6.20 10.76 1.47
N LEU A 203 6.49 11.97 1.00
CA LEU A 203 6.79 12.23 -0.41
C LEU A 203 8.13 11.64 -0.83
N LEU A 204 9.13 11.62 0.05
CA LEU A 204 10.43 10.99 -0.23
C LEU A 204 10.33 9.47 -0.39
N LEU A 205 9.45 8.80 0.37
CA LEU A 205 9.27 7.34 0.30
C LEU A 205 8.72 6.84 -1.04
N ARG A 206 8.13 7.70 -1.88
CA ARG A 206 7.55 7.36 -3.20
C ARG A 206 6.64 6.13 -3.20
N SER A 207 5.94 5.89 -2.09
CA SER A 207 5.03 4.77 -1.91
C SER A 207 3.62 5.17 -2.34
N MET A 208 3.16 4.64 -3.47
CA MET A 208 1.80 4.90 -3.98
C MET A 208 0.72 4.48 -2.98
N SER A 209 0.90 3.35 -2.30
CA SER A 209 -0.03 2.86 -1.27
C SER A 209 -0.17 3.87 -0.13
N GLY A 210 0.95 4.45 0.33
CA GLY A 210 0.96 5.47 1.38
C GLY A 210 0.28 6.77 0.95
N TRP A 211 0.57 7.25 -0.26
CA TRP A 211 -0.04 8.48 -0.80
C TRP A 211 -1.54 8.34 -1.03
N ILE A 212 -1.98 7.22 -1.60
CA ILE A 212 -3.40 6.94 -1.83
C ILE A 212 -4.15 6.84 -0.50
N ALA A 213 -3.63 6.07 0.47
CA ALA A 213 -4.26 5.94 1.78
C ALA A 213 -4.34 7.28 2.52
N PHE A 214 -3.26 8.08 2.50
CA PHE A 214 -3.25 9.43 3.06
C PHE A 214 -4.26 10.36 2.37
N GLY A 215 -4.27 10.36 1.03
CA GLY A 215 -5.16 11.20 0.21
C GLY A 215 -6.64 10.88 0.42
N ILE A 216 -7.01 9.59 0.42
CA ILE A 216 -8.39 9.14 0.70
C ILE A 216 -8.79 9.55 2.13
N THR A 217 -7.90 9.36 3.10
CA THR A 217 -8.17 9.76 4.49
C THR A 217 -8.37 11.27 4.57
N LEU A 218 -7.47 12.08 4.00
CA LEU A 218 -7.58 13.53 3.99
C LEU A 218 -8.87 14.01 3.30
N PHE A 219 -9.25 13.38 2.19
CA PHE A 219 -10.54 13.63 1.53
C PHE A 219 -11.67 13.37 2.53
N ILE A 220 -11.85 12.15 3.04
CA ILE A 220 -12.95 11.82 3.96
C ILE A 220 -13.03 12.79 5.17
N LEU A 221 -11.88 13.15 5.77
CA LEU A 221 -11.84 14.09 6.90
C LEU A 221 -12.24 15.52 6.49
N THR A 222 -11.76 16.02 5.35
CA THR A 222 -12.13 17.37 4.85
C THR A 222 -13.59 17.43 4.45
N GLY A 223 -14.13 16.36 3.84
CA GLY A 223 -15.57 16.20 3.63
C GLY A 223 -16.35 16.25 4.94
N TYR A 224 -16.00 15.43 5.92
CA TYR A 224 -16.67 15.49 7.23
C TYR A 224 -16.61 16.89 7.86
N ALA A 225 -15.46 17.56 7.79
CA ALA A 225 -15.27 18.92 8.28
C ALA A 225 -16.23 19.90 7.60
N LEU A 226 -16.27 19.95 6.27
CA LEU A 226 -17.12 20.86 5.50
C LEU A 226 -18.61 20.72 5.82
N TRP A 227 -19.09 19.49 6.04
CA TRP A 227 -20.49 19.25 6.44
C TRP A 227 -20.74 19.65 7.88
N SER A 228 -19.76 19.43 8.76
CA SER A 228 -19.85 19.81 10.16
C SER A 228 -19.79 21.33 10.38
N PHE A 229 -19.06 22.07 9.54
CA PHE A 229 -18.72 23.48 9.75
C PHE A 229 -19.72 24.53 9.22
N ARG A 230 -20.97 24.17 8.89
CA ARG A 230 -21.93 25.08 8.23
C ARG A 230 -21.30 25.84 7.04
N SER A 231 -20.32 25.24 6.36
CA SER A 231 -19.63 25.83 5.22
C SER A 231 -20.63 26.15 4.10
N SER A 232 -20.29 27.13 3.25
CA SER A 232 -21.15 27.57 2.15
C SER A 232 -21.53 26.39 1.23
N LYS A 233 -22.73 26.44 0.64
CA LYS A 233 -23.19 25.44 -0.32
C LYS A 233 -22.21 25.30 -1.49
N THR A 234 -21.62 26.41 -1.94
CA THR A 234 -20.61 26.46 -3.01
C THR A 234 -19.39 25.61 -2.67
N LEU A 235 -18.81 25.74 -1.46
CA LEU A 235 -17.64 24.94 -1.07
C LEU A 235 -17.94 23.43 -1.06
N LYS A 236 -19.14 23.04 -0.61
CA LYS A 236 -19.58 21.64 -0.62
C LYS A 236 -19.74 21.10 -2.03
N ILE A 237 -20.30 21.91 -2.95
CA ILE A 237 -20.45 21.54 -4.36
C ILE A 237 -19.08 21.38 -5.02
N VAL A 238 -18.15 22.33 -4.82
CA VAL A 238 -16.78 22.26 -5.34
C VAL A 238 -16.05 21.02 -4.81
N TYR A 239 -16.21 20.74 -3.52
CA TYR A 239 -15.59 19.56 -2.91
C TYR A 239 -16.14 18.24 -3.48
N LEU A 240 -17.47 18.14 -3.65
CA LEU A 240 -18.13 16.97 -4.23
C LEU A 240 -17.86 16.81 -5.74
N SER A 241 -17.49 17.88 -6.44
CA SER A 241 -17.12 17.80 -7.86
C SER A 241 -15.68 17.34 -8.10
N LEU A 242 -14.80 17.33 -7.07
CA LEU A 242 -13.42 16.88 -7.22
C LEU A 242 -13.29 15.43 -7.71
N PRO A 243 -13.97 14.42 -7.13
CA PRO A 243 -13.93 13.06 -7.65
C PRO A 243 -14.45 12.98 -9.08
N LEU A 244 -15.50 13.74 -9.41
CA LEU A 244 -16.06 13.78 -10.76
C LEU A 244 -15.06 14.37 -11.75
N LEU A 245 -14.35 15.44 -11.40
CA LEU A 245 -13.32 16.05 -12.23
C LEU A 245 -12.15 15.10 -12.48
N ILE A 246 -11.69 14.39 -11.43
CA ILE A 246 -10.67 13.36 -11.55
C ILE A 246 -11.15 12.24 -12.48
N MET A 247 -12.38 11.76 -12.29
CA MET A 247 -12.98 10.73 -13.15
C MET A 247 -13.10 11.19 -14.61
N THR A 248 -13.53 12.42 -14.86
CA THR A 248 -13.58 13.00 -16.22
C THR A 248 -12.18 13.06 -16.83
N PHE A 249 -11.17 13.50 -16.08
CA PHE A 249 -9.78 13.52 -16.55
C PHE A 249 -9.27 12.11 -16.90
N ILE A 250 -9.57 11.11 -16.07
CA ILE A 250 -9.25 9.69 -16.32
C ILE A 250 -9.93 9.19 -17.60
N ILE A 251 -11.23 9.48 -17.80
CA ILE A 251 -11.99 9.07 -18.98
C ILE A 251 -11.45 9.74 -20.25
N VAL A 252 -11.17 11.05 -20.20
CA VAL A 252 -10.58 11.77 -21.34
C VAL A 252 -9.22 11.17 -21.69
N SER A 253 -8.38 10.90 -20.69
CA SER A 253 -7.08 10.26 -20.89
C SER A 253 -7.21 8.85 -21.50
N LEU A 254 -8.22 8.07 -21.10
CA LEU A 254 -8.50 6.75 -21.68
C LEU A 254 -8.94 6.86 -23.14
N ASN A 255 -9.83 7.79 -23.46
CA ASN A 255 -10.31 7.99 -24.83
C ASN A 255 -9.17 8.42 -25.75
N GLN A 256 -8.29 9.32 -25.29
CA GLN A 256 -7.07 9.69 -26.04
C GLN A 256 -6.15 8.50 -26.25
N PHE A 257 -6.03 7.59 -25.29
CA PHE A 257 -5.20 6.39 -25.45
C PHE A 257 -5.79 5.38 -26.45
N ARG A 258 -7.12 5.28 -26.55
CA ARG A 258 -7.84 4.33 -27.43
C ARG A 258 -7.86 4.73 -28.90
N ASP A 259 -7.41 5.93 -29.23
CA ASP A 259 -7.28 6.40 -30.60
C ASP A 259 -6.06 5.73 -31.24
N ILE A 260 -6.24 4.49 -31.68
CA ILE A 260 -5.20 3.64 -32.26
C ILE A 260 -5.28 3.75 -33.77
N GLU A 261 -4.18 4.14 -34.40
CA GLU A 261 -4.08 4.28 -35.84
C GLU A 261 -4.27 2.92 -36.54
N SER A 262 -5.09 2.94 -37.59
CA SER A 262 -5.31 1.77 -38.43
C SER A 262 -4.14 1.57 -39.39
N ILE A 263 -3.70 0.33 -39.55
CA ILE A 263 -2.69 0.00 -40.55
C ILE A 263 -3.31 0.13 -41.94
N PRO A 264 -2.69 0.87 -42.88
CA PRO A 264 -3.19 1.03 -44.25
C PRO A 264 -3.31 -0.31 -44.98
N ASP A 265 -4.39 -0.50 -45.74
CA ASP A 265 -4.65 -1.72 -46.52
C ASP A 265 -3.54 -2.04 -47.53
N ASN A 266 -2.87 -1.00 -48.04
CA ASN A 266 -1.79 -1.12 -49.01
C ASN A 266 -0.42 -1.41 -48.38
N TYR A 267 -0.34 -1.71 -47.08
CA TYR A 267 0.92 -1.92 -46.35
C TYR A 267 1.92 -2.84 -47.06
N ARG A 268 1.45 -3.95 -47.66
CA ARG A 268 2.32 -4.93 -48.34
C ARG A 268 3.08 -4.34 -49.54
N SER A 269 2.55 -3.27 -50.12
CA SER A 269 3.16 -2.55 -51.24
C SER A 269 4.18 -1.49 -50.79
N LEU A 270 4.12 -1.05 -49.52
CA LEU A 270 5.04 -0.07 -48.98
C LEU A 270 6.46 -0.62 -48.92
N ARG A 271 7.42 0.28 -49.15
CA ARG A 271 8.85 0.02 -49.12
C ARG A 271 9.55 1.10 -48.32
N THR A 272 10.69 0.77 -47.73
CA THR A 272 11.61 1.76 -47.19
C THR A 272 12.14 2.63 -48.33
N MET A 273 12.70 3.80 -48.00
CA MET A 273 13.39 4.64 -49.00
C MET A 273 14.59 3.93 -49.65
N SER A 274 15.14 2.91 -48.98
CA SER A 274 16.19 2.04 -49.52
C SER A 274 15.65 0.89 -50.39
N GLY A 275 14.34 0.84 -50.65
CA GLY A 275 13.68 -0.15 -51.50
C GLY A 275 13.36 -1.49 -50.84
N ASN A 276 13.64 -1.65 -49.54
CA ASN A 276 13.38 -2.90 -48.82
C ASN A 276 11.90 -3.02 -48.40
N ARG A 277 11.45 -4.25 -48.16
CA ARG A 277 10.11 -4.50 -47.62
C ARG A 277 10.07 -4.22 -46.12
N TYR A 278 8.96 -3.65 -45.66
CA TYR A 278 8.67 -3.60 -44.24
C TYR A 278 8.20 -4.97 -43.72
N GLU A 279 8.56 -5.26 -42.48
CA GLU A 279 8.06 -6.37 -41.68
C GLU A 279 6.89 -5.91 -40.79
N LEU A 280 5.93 -6.82 -40.57
CA LEU A 280 4.74 -6.61 -39.75
C LEU A 280 4.52 -7.83 -38.85
N ASN A 281 4.43 -7.61 -37.55
CA ASN A 281 4.03 -8.63 -36.59
C ASN A 281 2.79 -8.18 -35.81
N LEU A 282 1.60 -8.59 -36.27
CA LEU A 282 0.32 -8.28 -35.61
C LEU A 282 -0.07 -9.26 -34.50
N ASN A 283 0.71 -10.33 -34.30
CA ASN A 283 0.50 -11.20 -33.15
C ASN A 283 0.85 -10.46 -31.85
N GLU A 284 1.78 -9.50 -31.92
CA GLU A 284 2.11 -8.59 -30.83
C GLU A 284 1.40 -7.24 -31.01
N LYS A 285 0.22 -7.09 -30.40
CA LYS A 285 -0.63 -5.90 -30.52
C LYS A 285 -0.18 -4.71 -29.68
N MET A 286 1.10 -4.62 -29.33
CA MET A 286 1.63 -3.55 -28.49
C MET A 286 1.62 -2.22 -29.26
N VAL A 287 1.16 -1.16 -28.60
CA VAL A 287 1.07 0.19 -29.18
C VAL A 287 1.87 1.21 -28.37
N GLU A 288 2.31 2.28 -29.01
CA GLU A 288 2.82 3.49 -28.36
C GLU A 288 2.15 4.72 -28.98
N ASN A 289 1.53 5.59 -28.18
CA ASN A 289 0.86 6.82 -28.64
C ASN A 289 -0.18 6.60 -29.74
N GLY A 290 -0.86 5.44 -29.75
CA GLY A 290 -1.84 5.08 -30.78
C GLY A 290 -1.24 4.26 -31.93
N GLU A 291 0.08 4.07 -31.99
CA GLU A 291 0.76 3.45 -33.13
C GLU A 291 1.30 2.06 -32.81
N TYR A 292 1.22 1.12 -33.76
CA TYR A 292 1.70 -0.25 -33.54
C TYR A 292 3.23 -0.32 -33.50
N VAL A 293 3.77 -0.86 -32.40
CA VAL A 293 5.22 -0.95 -32.21
C VAL A 293 5.86 -1.88 -33.23
N TYR A 294 5.25 -3.03 -33.51
CA TYR A 294 5.79 -4.00 -34.47
C TYR A 294 5.17 -3.88 -35.87
N ALA A 295 4.93 -2.64 -36.29
CA ALA A 295 4.59 -2.26 -37.65
C ALA A 295 5.67 -1.38 -38.29
N PHE A 296 5.73 -1.39 -39.62
CA PHE A 296 6.63 -0.56 -40.44
C PHE A 296 8.10 -0.58 -39.99
N TYR A 297 8.67 -1.77 -39.81
CA TYR A 297 10.07 -1.91 -39.42
C TYR A 297 10.87 -2.74 -40.41
N ASN A 298 12.18 -2.48 -40.50
CA ASN A 298 13.12 -3.33 -41.23
C ASN A 298 14.34 -3.57 -40.34
N LYS A 299 14.48 -4.80 -39.83
CA LYS A 299 15.50 -5.12 -38.81
C LYS A 299 16.93 -4.89 -39.30
N LYS A 300 17.19 -5.17 -40.58
CA LYS A 300 18.53 -5.03 -41.16
C LYS A 300 18.94 -3.56 -41.24
N GLU A 301 18.09 -2.72 -41.83
CA GLU A 301 18.33 -1.28 -41.93
C GLU A 301 18.47 -0.63 -40.55
N LEU A 302 17.57 -0.99 -39.63
CA LEU A 302 17.60 -0.52 -38.24
C LEU A 302 18.94 -0.85 -37.58
N LYS A 303 19.39 -2.12 -37.64
CA LYS A 303 20.66 -2.57 -37.03
C LYS A 303 21.89 -1.92 -37.66
N GLU A 304 21.94 -1.82 -38.99
CA GLU A 304 23.08 -1.23 -39.71
C GLU A 304 23.20 0.29 -39.47
N THR A 305 22.07 0.98 -39.38
CA THR A 305 22.04 2.43 -39.16
C THR A 305 22.26 2.78 -37.70
N TRP A 306 21.72 2.00 -36.77
CA TRP A 306 21.92 2.19 -35.33
C TRP A 306 23.40 2.15 -34.93
N LYS A 307 24.18 1.22 -35.50
CA LYS A 307 25.64 1.12 -35.30
C LYS A 307 26.41 2.41 -35.65
N LYS A 308 25.83 3.29 -36.47
CA LYS A 308 26.44 4.58 -36.84
C LYS A 308 26.03 5.72 -35.92
N ARG A 309 25.00 5.53 -35.09
CA ARG A 309 24.40 6.56 -34.23
C ARG A 309 24.63 6.32 -32.74
N SER A 310 24.91 5.08 -32.32
CA SER A 310 25.07 4.70 -30.92
C SER A 310 26.23 3.72 -30.74
N ASP A 311 26.95 3.86 -29.63
CA ASP A 311 28.01 2.94 -29.21
C ASP A 311 27.44 1.65 -28.58
N ILE A 312 26.17 1.65 -28.18
CA ILE A 312 25.47 0.48 -27.64
C ILE A 312 24.87 -0.32 -28.79
N ALA A 313 25.34 -1.56 -28.97
CA ALA A 313 24.85 -2.44 -30.02
C ALA A 313 23.35 -2.75 -29.85
N LEU A 314 22.59 -2.77 -30.96
CA LEU A 314 21.12 -2.95 -30.90
C LEU A 314 20.69 -4.33 -30.33
N ASP A 315 21.56 -5.32 -30.40
CA ASP A 315 21.38 -6.68 -29.87
C ASP A 315 21.90 -6.87 -28.43
N SER A 316 22.30 -5.79 -27.75
CA SER A 316 22.70 -5.81 -26.35
C SER A 316 21.60 -5.26 -25.42
N THR A 317 21.98 -4.89 -24.20
CA THR A 317 21.11 -4.22 -23.23
C THR A 317 21.43 -2.74 -23.13
N ASP A 318 20.40 -1.93 -22.88
CA ASP A 318 20.55 -0.54 -22.48
C ASP A 318 21.18 -0.40 -21.08
N ARG A 319 21.41 0.84 -20.64
CA ARG A 319 22.04 1.12 -19.33
C ARG A 319 21.20 0.69 -18.12
N LYS A 320 19.94 0.29 -18.31
CA LYS A 320 19.08 -0.30 -17.28
C LYS A 320 19.02 -1.83 -17.34
N GLY A 321 19.78 -2.45 -18.24
CA GLY A 321 19.79 -3.91 -18.42
C GLY A 321 18.59 -4.44 -19.22
N GLN A 322 17.85 -3.59 -19.92
CA GLN A 322 16.72 -4.03 -20.77
C GLN A 322 17.21 -4.24 -22.21
N PRO A 323 16.64 -5.17 -23.00
CA PRO A 323 17.07 -5.35 -24.38
C PRO A 323 16.81 -4.09 -25.22
N ILE A 324 17.88 -3.46 -25.70
CA ILE A 324 17.78 -2.12 -26.32
C ILE A 324 16.97 -2.12 -27.61
N PHE A 325 16.93 -3.24 -28.33
CA PHE A 325 16.07 -3.42 -29.51
C PHE A 325 14.61 -3.05 -29.22
N HIS A 326 14.05 -3.56 -28.12
CA HIS A 326 12.65 -3.28 -27.77
C HIS A 326 12.48 -1.82 -27.31
N THR A 327 13.45 -1.26 -26.60
CA THR A 327 13.45 0.17 -26.19
C THR A 327 13.44 1.08 -27.42
N ALA A 328 14.32 0.84 -28.40
CA ALA A 328 14.43 1.62 -29.62
C ALA A 328 13.15 1.51 -30.47
N MET A 329 12.64 0.30 -30.67
CA MET A 329 11.40 0.06 -31.42
C MET A 329 10.22 0.84 -30.84
N ARG A 330 10.04 0.80 -29.51
CA ARG A 330 8.99 1.55 -28.81
C ARG A 330 9.21 3.05 -28.89
N TYR A 331 10.45 3.51 -28.69
CA TYR A 331 10.74 4.95 -28.68
C TYR A 331 10.48 5.58 -30.04
N MET A 332 10.99 4.97 -31.12
CA MET A 332 10.76 5.45 -32.48
C MET A 332 9.27 5.49 -32.81
N THR A 333 8.51 4.46 -32.41
CA THR A 333 7.04 4.44 -32.55
C THR A 333 6.40 5.61 -31.80
N SER A 334 6.85 5.91 -30.58
CA SER A 334 6.30 7.03 -29.80
C SER A 334 6.55 8.42 -30.41
N VAL A 335 7.55 8.54 -31.29
CA VAL A 335 7.87 9.77 -32.03
C VAL A 335 7.08 9.84 -33.35
N GLY A 336 6.48 8.74 -33.80
CA GLY A 336 5.83 8.63 -35.13
C GLY A 336 6.81 8.28 -36.25
N LEU A 337 7.95 7.64 -35.92
CA LEU A 337 8.96 7.24 -36.89
C LEU A 337 8.80 5.76 -37.28
N HIS A 338 8.96 5.48 -38.58
CA HIS A 338 9.17 4.11 -39.05
C HIS A 338 10.52 3.57 -38.55
N LYS A 339 10.62 2.26 -38.36
CA LYS A 339 11.77 1.62 -37.72
C LYS A 339 12.70 1.06 -38.79
N ASP A 340 13.20 1.98 -39.61
CA ASP A 340 14.08 1.77 -40.75
C ASP A 340 15.27 2.75 -40.72
N LYS A 341 16.05 2.82 -41.79
CA LYS A 341 17.21 3.71 -41.87
C LYS A 341 16.84 5.19 -41.68
N GLU A 342 15.81 5.67 -42.36
CA GLU A 342 15.44 7.10 -42.33
C GLU A 342 14.87 7.50 -40.97
N GLY A 343 14.12 6.61 -40.33
CA GLY A 343 13.68 6.81 -38.95
C GLY A 343 14.86 6.96 -37.99
N VAL A 344 15.89 6.10 -38.08
CA VAL A 344 17.07 6.21 -37.22
C VAL A 344 17.86 7.49 -37.49
N LEU A 345 17.99 7.90 -38.75
CA LEU A 345 18.67 9.15 -39.11
C LEU A 345 17.92 10.38 -38.60
N SER A 346 16.59 10.30 -38.50
CA SER A 346 15.73 11.38 -37.99
C SER A 346 15.76 11.56 -36.47
N LEU A 347 16.30 10.59 -35.73
CA LEU A 347 16.47 10.72 -34.27
C LEU A 347 17.47 11.84 -33.96
N THR A 348 17.15 12.66 -32.96
CA THR A 348 18.10 13.62 -32.38
C THR A 348 19.07 12.91 -31.44
N ASP A 349 20.17 13.58 -31.07
CA ASP A 349 21.13 13.00 -30.11
C ASP A 349 20.51 12.82 -28.71
N GLU A 350 19.54 13.67 -28.35
CA GLU A 350 18.75 13.49 -27.13
C GLU A 350 17.89 12.22 -27.21
N ASP A 351 17.27 11.94 -28.36
CA ASP A 351 16.47 10.74 -28.57
C ASP A 351 17.33 9.47 -28.48
N VAL A 352 18.53 9.47 -29.07
CA VAL A 352 19.48 8.36 -28.96
C VAL A 352 19.89 8.13 -27.50
N ASN A 353 20.29 9.20 -26.80
CA ASN A 353 20.64 9.10 -25.38
C ASN A 353 19.45 8.63 -24.53
N ASN A 354 18.22 9.04 -24.85
CA ASN A 354 17.02 8.55 -24.16
C ASN A 354 16.86 7.04 -24.33
N ILE A 355 17.01 6.52 -25.55
CA ILE A 355 16.95 5.08 -25.84
C ILE A 355 18.06 4.33 -25.09
N GLU A 356 19.31 4.82 -25.11
CA GLU A 356 20.43 4.21 -24.39
C GLU A 356 20.24 4.16 -22.86
N ASN A 357 19.52 5.14 -22.30
CA ASN A 357 19.14 5.18 -20.89
C ASN A 357 17.85 4.40 -20.58
N GLY A 358 17.36 3.59 -21.51
CA GLY A 358 16.18 2.75 -21.31
C GLY A 358 14.88 3.53 -21.16
N ILE A 359 14.74 4.62 -21.92
CA ILE A 359 13.48 5.36 -22.07
C ILE A 359 12.82 4.85 -23.35
N ALA A 360 11.67 4.17 -23.22
CA ALA A 360 10.99 3.52 -24.33
C ALA A 360 9.90 4.38 -25.00
N ASN A 361 9.58 5.56 -24.45
CA ASN A 361 8.62 6.49 -25.04
C ASN A 361 9.07 7.93 -24.75
N LYS A 362 9.02 8.82 -25.75
CA LYS A 362 9.42 10.23 -25.60
C LYS A 362 8.69 10.97 -24.48
N ARG A 363 7.43 10.60 -24.18
CA ARG A 363 6.66 11.13 -23.03
C ARG A 363 7.33 10.84 -21.69
N PHE A 364 8.08 9.75 -21.58
CA PHE A 364 8.73 9.33 -20.33
C PHE A 364 9.99 10.14 -20.00
N SER A 365 10.44 11.05 -20.86
CA SER A 365 11.44 12.07 -20.48
C SER A 365 10.89 13.07 -19.47
N LYS A 366 9.55 13.22 -19.39
CA LYS A 366 8.84 14.05 -18.41
C LYS A 366 7.81 13.20 -17.64
N PRO A 367 8.26 12.23 -16.82
CA PRO A 367 7.37 11.23 -16.23
C PRO A 367 6.48 11.79 -15.11
N TYR A 368 6.80 12.97 -14.57
CA TYR A 368 6.06 13.63 -13.49
C TYR A 368 4.75 14.29 -13.93
N LEU A 369 4.50 14.42 -15.23
CA LEU A 369 3.26 15.01 -15.74
C LEU A 369 2.08 14.03 -15.55
N PRO A 370 0.94 14.45 -14.96
CA PRO A 370 -0.18 13.55 -14.64
C PRO A 370 -0.70 12.75 -15.84
N GLN A 371 -0.77 13.35 -17.02
CA GLN A 371 -1.19 12.68 -18.26
C GLN A 371 -0.23 11.56 -18.68
N ASN A 372 1.06 11.69 -18.41
CA ASN A 372 2.05 10.66 -18.72
C ASN A 372 1.99 9.50 -17.72
N ILE A 373 1.68 9.79 -16.46
CA ILE A 373 1.41 8.75 -15.44
C ILE A 373 0.18 7.91 -15.85
N LEU A 374 -0.93 8.56 -16.24
CA LEU A 374 -2.12 7.85 -16.70
C LEU A 374 -1.86 7.06 -17.98
N TYR A 375 -1.11 7.63 -18.93
CA TYR A 375 -0.72 6.91 -20.15
C TYR A 375 0.01 5.59 -19.83
N VAL A 376 0.95 5.59 -18.89
CA VAL A 376 1.67 4.37 -18.46
C VAL A 376 0.70 3.30 -17.96
N TYR A 377 -0.32 3.69 -17.18
CA TYR A 377 -1.32 2.75 -16.67
C TYR A 377 -2.24 2.22 -17.77
N TRP A 378 -2.70 3.09 -18.67
CA TRP A 378 -3.51 2.65 -19.81
C TRP A 378 -2.75 1.74 -20.75
N TRP A 379 -1.49 2.06 -21.01
CA TRP A 379 -0.59 1.23 -21.80
C TRP A 379 -0.43 -0.16 -21.19
N GLN A 380 -0.16 -0.26 -19.88
CA GLN A 380 -0.06 -1.54 -19.18
C GLN A 380 -1.37 -2.33 -19.24
N TYR A 381 -2.51 -1.66 -19.00
CA TYR A 381 -3.83 -2.29 -19.07
C TYR A 381 -4.16 -2.81 -20.47
N TYR A 382 -3.90 -2.00 -21.50
CA TYR A 382 -4.15 -2.36 -22.89
C TYR A 382 -3.26 -3.52 -23.33
N ASN A 383 -1.95 -3.46 -23.04
CA ASN A 383 -1.02 -4.52 -23.38
C ASN A 383 -1.42 -5.85 -22.70
N PHE A 384 -1.74 -5.82 -21.41
CA PHE A 384 -2.22 -6.99 -20.67
C PHE A 384 -3.52 -7.55 -21.26
N SER A 385 -4.49 -6.69 -21.57
CA SER A 385 -5.79 -7.09 -22.14
C SER A 385 -5.67 -7.71 -23.54
N ASN A 386 -4.60 -7.38 -24.27
CA ASN A 386 -4.29 -7.94 -25.59
C ASN A 386 -3.29 -9.10 -25.54
N GLY A 387 -3.03 -9.67 -24.36
CA GLY A 387 -2.19 -10.86 -24.21
C GLY A 387 -0.69 -10.57 -24.16
N GLY A 388 -0.27 -9.32 -23.95
CA GLY A 388 1.13 -8.98 -23.71
C GLY A 388 1.65 -9.50 -22.36
N ASN A 389 2.96 -9.69 -22.25
CA ASN A 389 3.60 -10.15 -21.02
C ASN A 389 3.44 -9.08 -19.90
N PRO A 390 2.78 -9.41 -18.77
CA PRO A 390 2.54 -8.46 -17.68
C PRO A 390 3.76 -8.13 -16.83
N GLU A 391 4.87 -8.86 -16.99
CA GLU A 391 6.06 -8.79 -16.13
C GLU A 391 6.66 -7.39 -15.96
N TRP A 392 6.62 -6.57 -17.01
CA TRP A 392 7.31 -5.27 -17.04
C TRP A 392 6.48 -4.10 -16.51
N GLY A 393 5.35 -4.37 -15.85
CA GLY A 393 4.43 -3.35 -15.36
C GLY A 393 3.79 -3.69 -14.02
N SER A 394 3.85 -2.77 -13.06
CA SER A 394 3.29 -2.99 -11.72
C SER A 394 1.76 -3.11 -11.71
N LEU A 395 1.06 -2.43 -12.62
CA LEU A 395 -0.39 -2.58 -12.77
C LEU A 395 -0.73 -3.89 -13.48
N SER A 396 -0.05 -4.23 -14.57
CA SER A 396 -0.29 -5.48 -15.30
C SER A 396 -0.02 -6.72 -14.45
N GLN A 397 1.04 -6.70 -13.63
CA GLN A 397 1.29 -7.72 -12.61
C GLN A 397 0.13 -7.85 -11.62
N ARG A 398 -0.33 -6.74 -11.01
CA ARG A 398 -1.47 -6.77 -10.08
C ARG A 398 -2.76 -7.29 -10.72
N LEU A 399 -3.05 -6.90 -11.96
CA LEU A 399 -4.20 -7.42 -12.71
C LEU A 399 -4.10 -8.94 -12.93
N LEU A 400 -2.90 -9.45 -13.24
CA LEU A 400 -2.65 -10.89 -13.32
C LEU A 400 -2.89 -11.56 -11.96
N PHE A 401 -2.34 -11.01 -10.87
CA PHE A 401 -2.48 -11.57 -9.54
C PHE A 401 -3.94 -11.63 -9.10
N TRP A 402 -4.73 -10.59 -9.39
CA TRP A 402 -6.16 -10.56 -9.09
C TRP A 402 -6.94 -11.52 -9.97
N LYS A 403 -6.60 -11.65 -11.25
CA LYS A 403 -7.21 -12.64 -12.15
C LYS A 403 -7.00 -14.06 -11.62
N PHE A 404 -5.75 -14.41 -11.28
CA PHE A 404 -5.43 -15.72 -10.70
C PHE A 404 -6.10 -15.91 -9.35
N GLY A 405 -6.06 -14.90 -8.48
CA GLY A 405 -6.67 -15.01 -7.16
C GLY A 405 -8.18 -15.22 -7.19
N ILE A 406 -8.89 -14.51 -8.08
CA ILE A 406 -10.33 -14.71 -8.28
C ILE A 406 -10.61 -16.10 -8.86
N GLN A 407 -9.78 -16.58 -9.79
CA GLN A 407 -9.91 -17.92 -10.34
C GLN A 407 -9.73 -19.00 -9.25
N ILE A 408 -8.65 -18.94 -8.47
CA ILE A 408 -8.41 -19.87 -7.35
C ILE A 408 -9.58 -19.85 -6.35
N MET A 409 -10.04 -18.65 -5.98
CA MET A 409 -11.20 -18.50 -5.10
C MET A 409 -12.48 -19.11 -5.70
N SER A 410 -12.67 -19.04 -7.03
CA SER A 410 -13.81 -19.65 -7.70
C SER A 410 -13.73 -21.18 -7.78
N GLU A 411 -12.52 -21.73 -7.80
CA GLU A 411 -12.27 -23.17 -7.75
C GLU A 411 -12.45 -23.73 -6.31
N HIS A 412 -12.23 -22.90 -5.28
CA HIS A 412 -12.35 -23.27 -3.86
C HIS A 412 -13.27 -22.33 -3.04
N PRO A 413 -14.55 -22.15 -3.42
CA PRO A 413 -15.36 -21.04 -2.90
C PRO A 413 -15.79 -21.17 -1.44
N LEU A 414 -15.89 -22.39 -0.90
CA LEU A 414 -16.47 -22.63 0.43
C LEU A 414 -15.45 -22.50 1.56
N VAL A 415 -14.35 -23.26 1.46
CA VAL A 415 -13.34 -23.39 2.52
C VAL A 415 -11.96 -22.87 2.12
N GLY A 416 -11.81 -22.43 0.86
CA GLY A 416 -10.52 -22.00 0.32
C GLY A 416 -9.50 -23.14 0.21
N VAL A 417 -8.25 -22.77 -0.06
CA VAL A 417 -7.12 -23.70 -0.18
C VAL A 417 -6.41 -24.00 1.14
N GLY A 418 -6.75 -23.28 2.21
CA GLY A 418 -6.12 -23.43 3.52
C GLY A 418 -5.09 -22.34 3.83
N THR A 419 -4.56 -22.39 5.06
CA THR A 419 -3.61 -21.39 5.58
C THR A 419 -2.25 -21.46 4.90
N GLY A 420 -1.80 -22.68 4.55
CA GLY A 420 -0.47 -22.90 3.97
C GLY A 420 -0.36 -22.71 2.45
N ASP A 421 -1.45 -22.91 1.73
CA ASP A 421 -1.36 -23.36 0.33
C ASP A 421 -1.59 -22.24 -0.70
N VAL A 422 -1.76 -21.00 -0.24
CA VAL A 422 -2.01 -19.85 -1.13
C VAL A 422 -0.92 -19.72 -2.20
N GLN A 423 0.37 -19.81 -1.83
CA GLN A 423 1.45 -19.72 -2.82
C GLN A 423 1.46 -20.91 -3.78
N LEU A 424 1.19 -22.12 -3.29
CA LEU A 424 1.14 -23.31 -4.11
C LEU A 424 0.05 -23.17 -5.19
N ALA A 425 -1.14 -22.72 -4.80
CA ALA A 425 -2.22 -22.44 -5.74
C ALA A 425 -1.83 -21.37 -6.77
N PHE A 426 -1.13 -20.30 -6.37
CA PHE A 426 -0.59 -19.32 -7.32
C PHE A 426 0.46 -19.93 -8.26
N ASN A 427 1.38 -20.76 -7.75
CA ASN A 427 2.41 -21.41 -8.55
C ASN A 427 1.79 -22.32 -9.63
N GLU A 428 0.72 -23.04 -9.30
CA GLU A 428 -0.03 -23.83 -10.28
C GLU A 428 -0.64 -22.96 -11.39
N MET A 429 -1.15 -21.78 -11.04
CA MET A 429 -1.67 -20.82 -12.01
C MET A 429 -0.57 -20.28 -12.93
N TYR A 430 0.62 -19.95 -12.39
CA TYR A 430 1.77 -19.53 -13.20
C TYR A 430 2.26 -20.65 -14.12
N ALA A 431 2.30 -21.89 -13.65
CA ALA A 431 2.74 -23.03 -14.47
C ALA A 431 1.84 -23.31 -15.69
N ARG A 432 0.57 -22.89 -15.64
CA ARG A 432 -0.40 -23.00 -16.75
C ARG A 432 -0.54 -21.71 -17.56
N TYR A 433 0.20 -20.66 -17.21
CA TYR A 433 0.11 -19.37 -17.88
C TYR A 433 0.89 -19.37 -19.20
N ALA A 434 0.39 -18.63 -20.19
CA ALA A 434 0.98 -18.61 -21.53
C ALA A 434 2.35 -17.91 -21.60
N HIS A 435 2.71 -17.08 -20.60
CA HIS A 435 3.98 -16.38 -20.54
C HIS A 435 4.84 -16.91 -19.41
N ASP A 436 6.13 -17.08 -19.67
CA ASP A 436 7.12 -17.31 -18.63
C ASP A 436 7.30 -16.02 -17.81
N ILE A 437 7.02 -16.10 -16.52
CA ILE A 437 7.23 -15.01 -15.57
C ILE A 437 8.46 -15.35 -14.74
N ASP A 438 9.38 -14.41 -14.53
CA ASP A 438 10.51 -14.64 -13.64
C ASP A 438 10.01 -15.05 -12.24
N PRO A 439 10.56 -16.12 -11.62
CA PRO A 439 10.17 -16.55 -10.28
C PRO A 439 10.17 -15.43 -9.23
N ARG A 440 11.03 -14.42 -9.38
CA ARG A 440 11.07 -13.24 -8.49
C ARG A 440 9.83 -12.35 -8.59
N ASN A 441 9.10 -12.43 -9.70
CA ASN A 441 7.88 -11.69 -10.00
C ASN A 441 6.60 -12.53 -9.80
N MET A 442 6.71 -13.81 -9.43
CA MET A 442 5.58 -14.71 -9.13
C MET A 442 4.98 -14.44 -7.74
N LEU A 443 4.43 -13.24 -7.56
CA LEU A 443 3.85 -12.79 -6.30
C LEU A 443 2.38 -13.22 -6.15
N ARG A 444 1.82 -12.95 -4.97
CA ARG A 444 0.44 -13.27 -4.60
C ARG A 444 -0.51 -12.12 -4.93
N ALA A 445 -1.75 -12.22 -4.47
CA ALA A 445 -2.84 -11.30 -4.79
C ALA A 445 -2.56 -9.81 -4.55
N HIS A 446 -1.67 -9.43 -3.62
CA HIS A 446 -1.50 -8.02 -3.20
C HIS A 446 -2.85 -7.34 -2.89
N ASN A 447 -3.77 -8.08 -2.28
CA ASN A 447 -5.09 -7.60 -1.90
C ASN A 447 -5.59 -8.48 -0.77
N GLN A 448 -5.81 -7.90 0.42
CA GLN A 448 -6.16 -8.67 1.60
C GLN A 448 -7.49 -9.42 1.43
N PHE A 449 -8.47 -8.83 0.75
CA PHE A 449 -9.78 -9.46 0.55
C PHE A 449 -9.68 -10.68 -0.35
N ILE A 450 -8.93 -10.58 -1.45
CA ILE A 450 -8.67 -11.72 -2.34
C ILE A 450 -7.87 -12.79 -1.58
N THR A 451 -6.83 -12.41 -0.82
CA THR A 451 -6.05 -13.37 -0.01
C THR A 451 -6.95 -14.13 0.97
N ILE A 452 -7.81 -13.45 1.73
CA ILE A 452 -8.75 -14.12 2.65
C ILE A 452 -9.74 -15.02 1.90
N GLY A 453 -10.25 -14.58 0.76
CA GLY A 453 -11.15 -15.37 -0.08
C GLY A 453 -10.49 -16.66 -0.61
N ILE A 454 -9.21 -16.59 -1.03
CA ILE A 454 -8.43 -17.76 -1.45
C ILE A 454 -8.16 -18.70 -0.27
N SER A 455 -7.71 -18.16 0.87
CA SER A 455 -7.33 -18.99 2.02
C SER A 455 -8.52 -19.72 2.63
N PHE A 456 -9.67 -19.06 2.74
CA PHE A 456 -10.77 -19.54 3.59
C PHE A 456 -12.17 -19.54 2.93
N GLY A 457 -12.29 -19.08 1.69
CA GLY A 457 -13.56 -19.02 0.97
C GLY A 457 -14.43 -17.80 1.28
N ILE A 458 -15.57 -17.72 0.57
CA ILE A 458 -16.43 -16.53 0.52
C ILE A 458 -17.12 -16.22 1.85
N PHE A 459 -17.47 -17.24 2.64
CA PHE A 459 -18.14 -17.04 3.93
C PHE A 459 -17.23 -16.38 4.96
N VAL A 460 -15.96 -16.80 5.00
CA VAL A 460 -14.97 -16.19 5.88
C VAL A 460 -14.60 -14.80 5.39
N LEU A 461 -14.52 -14.57 4.08
CA LEU A 461 -14.37 -13.22 3.52
C LEU A 461 -15.51 -12.30 3.96
N PHE A 462 -16.76 -12.76 3.87
CA PHE A 462 -17.91 -11.98 4.32
C PHE A 462 -17.86 -11.70 5.82
N PHE A 463 -17.53 -12.70 6.64
CA PHE A 463 -17.32 -12.53 8.07
C PHE A 463 -16.21 -11.51 8.39
N PHE A 464 -15.09 -11.55 7.66
CA PHE A 464 -14.00 -10.59 7.81
C PHE A 464 -14.44 -9.16 7.47
N ILE A 465 -15.18 -8.96 6.39
CA ILE A 465 -15.74 -7.65 6.02
C ILE A 465 -16.68 -7.15 7.14
N LEU A 466 -17.60 -7.99 7.61
CA LEU A 466 -18.48 -7.64 8.74
C LEU A 466 -17.68 -7.26 9.99
N LEU A 467 -16.62 -8.01 10.30
CA LEU A 467 -15.76 -7.76 11.45
C LEU A 467 -15.04 -6.40 11.36
N LEU A 468 -14.57 -6.02 10.16
CA LEU A 468 -13.95 -4.72 9.93
C LEU A 468 -14.93 -3.56 10.16
N PHE A 469 -16.17 -3.68 9.70
CA PHE A 469 -17.18 -2.63 9.85
C PHE A 469 -17.95 -2.70 11.18
N TYR A 470 -17.86 -3.81 11.92
CA TYR A 470 -18.55 -4.04 13.20
C TYR A 470 -18.46 -2.87 14.19
N PRO A 471 -17.28 -2.23 14.40
CA PRO A 471 -17.19 -1.10 15.31
C PRO A 471 -18.25 -0.04 15.03
N PHE A 472 -18.43 0.36 13.76
CA PHE A 472 -19.33 1.45 13.37
C PHE A 472 -20.80 1.22 13.75
N PHE A 473 -21.23 -0.04 13.85
CA PHE A 473 -22.60 -0.40 14.23
C PHE A 473 -22.78 -0.62 15.73
N SER A 474 -21.71 -1.00 16.43
CA SER A 474 -21.78 -1.45 17.83
C SER A 474 -21.34 -0.41 18.86
N LYS A 475 -20.44 0.51 18.50
CA LYS A 475 -19.71 1.32 19.48
C LYS A 475 -20.01 2.80 19.30
N ARG A 476 -20.34 3.48 20.41
CA ARG A 476 -20.68 4.91 20.45
C ARG A 476 -19.53 5.85 20.02
N TYR A 477 -18.29 5.37 20.00
CA TYR A 477 -17.07 6.18 19.85
C TYR A 477 -16.32 5.96 18.53
N THR A 478 -16.97 5.33 17.56
CA THR A 478 -16.40 4.99 16.25
C THR A 478 -16.17 6.16 15.32
N LEU A 479 -16.73 7.32 15.65
CA LEU A 479 -16.49 8.57 14.93
C LEU A 479 -15.42 9.45 15.60
N SER A 480 -14.60 8.86 16.48
CA SER A 480 -13.42 9.54 17.00
C SER A 480 -12.37 9.68 15.90
N PHE A 481 -11.69 10.83 15.88
CA PHE A 481 -10.74 11.18 14.81
C PHE A 481 -9.69 10.10 14.58
N LEU A 482 -8.99 9.68 15.64
CA LEU A 482 -7.91 8.69 15.56
C LEU A 482 -8.39 7.30 15.10
N PHE A 483 -9.62 6.91 15.45
CA PHE A 483 -10.15 5.63 14.98
C PHE A 483 -10.52 5.67 13.50
N VAL A 484 -11.21 6.73 13.05
CA VAL A 484 -11.62 6.88 11.65
C VAL A 484 -10.40 6.93 10.72
N ILE A 485 -9.34 7.69 11.08
CA ILE A 485 -8.12 7.70 10.27
C ILE A 485 -7.52 6.30 10.15
N HIS A 486 -7.45 5.55 11.26
CA HIS A 486 -6.82 4.23 11.26
C HIS A 486 -7.63 3.25 10.44
N PHE A 487 -8.96 3.28 10.60
CA PHE A 487 -9.85 2.45 9.80
C PHE A 487 -9.68 2.72 8.30
N VAL A 488 -9.71 3.98 7.87
CA VAL A 488 -9.56 4.33 6.44
C VAL A 488 -8.17 3.94 5.93
N MET A 489 -7.11 4.20 6.70
CA MET A 489 -5.74 3.84 6.34
C MET A 489 -5.56 2.33 6.17
N VAL A 490 -6.08 1.52 7.10
CA VAL A 490 -6.02 0.05 7.02
C VAL A 490 -6.89 -0.46 5.88
N PHE A 491 -8.11 0.05 5.72
CA PHE A 491 -9.00 -0.35 4.63
C PHE A 491 -8.41 -0.05 3.26
N ALA A 492 -7.86 1.15 3.06
CA ALA A 492 -7.17 1.52 1.82
C ALA A 492 -5.93 0.62 1.57
N SER A 493 -5.19 0.28 2.62
CA SER A 493 -4.07 -0.67 2.53
C SER A 493 -4.54 -2.06 2.10
N PHE A 494 -5.66 -2.57 2.61
CA PHE A 494 -6.20 -3.89 2.26
C PHE A 494 -6.64 -4.02 0.80
N LEU A 495 -7.01 -2.90 0.16
CA LEU A 495 -7.40 -2.90 -1.26
C LEU A 495 -6.20 -3.10 -2.21
N ASN A 496 -5.00 -2.71 -1.78
CA ASN A 496 -3.82 -2.71 -2.64
C ASN A 496 -2.66 -3.58 -2.11
N GLU A 497 -2.76 -4.09 -0.89
CA GLU A 497 -1.76 -4.94 -0.26
C GLU A 497 -2.41 -5.98 0.67
N ASP A 498 -1.76 -7.13 0.79
CA ASP A 498 -2.05 -8.20 1.75
C ASP A 498 -1.41 -7.88 3.13
N THR A 499 -1.93 -6.81 3.73
CA THR A 499 -1.32 -6.17 4.91
C THR A 499 -1.19 -7.06 6.14
N LEU A 500 -2.10 -8.02 6.35
CA LEU A 500 -2.07 -8.94 7.47
C LEU A 500 -1.09 -10.11 7.28
N GLU A 501 -0.51 -10.27 6.09
CA GLU A 501 0.47 -11.32 5.77
C GLU A 501 1.90 -10.97 6.21
N THR A 502 2.10 -9.77 6.78
CA THR A 502 3.39 -9.39 7.39
C THR A 502 3.21 -8.98 8.84
N GLN A 503 4.19 -9.32 9.69
CA GLN A 503 4.13 -9.07 11.13
C GLN A 503 3.90 -7.59 11.48
N ILE A 504 4.59 -6.68 10.78
CA ILE A 504 4.45 -5.24 10.98
C ILE A 504 3.06 -4.76 10.55
N GLY A 505 2.54 -5.27 9.43
CA GLY A 505 1.21 -4.90 8.95
C GLY A 505 0.09 -5.43 9.84
N ALA A 506 0.19 -6.69 10.27
CA ALA A 506 -0.73 -7.31 11.24
C ALA A 506 -0.70 -6.57 12.58
N THR A 507 0.48 -6.29 13.12
CA THR A 507 0.60 -5.53 14.38
C THR A 507 0.07 -4.10 14.24
N TYR A 508 0.42 -3.40 13.15
CA TYR A 508 -0.10 -2.05 12.89
C TYR A 508 -1.63 -2.04 12.86
N ALA A 509 -2.25 -2.93 12.09
CA ALA A 509 -3.70 -2.99 11.98
C ALA A 509 -4.37 -3.33 13.33
N MET A 510 -3.84 -4.34 14.03
CA MET A 510 -4.47 -4.93 15.22
C MET A 510 -4.13 -4.22 16.53
N PHE A 511 -3.02 -3.49 16.60
CA PHE A 511 -2.69 -2.64 17.75
C PHE A 511 -3.55 -1.38 17.76
N PHE A 512 -3.49 -0.61 16.66
CA PHE A 512 -4.11 0.71 16.60
C PHE A 512 -5.64 0.66 16.55
N LEU A 513 -6.23 -0.46 16.09
CA LEU A 513 -7.68 -0.65 16.06
C LEU A 513 -8.32 -0.51 17.45
N PRO A 514 -8.04 -1.38 18.44
CA PRO A 514 -8.57 -1.21 19.80
C PRO A 514 -7.94 -0.01 20.52
N PHE A 515 -6.66 0.31 20.28
CA PHE A 515 -5.98 1.43 20.94
C PHE A 515 -6.67 2.77 20.68
N PHE A 516 -7.08 3.05 19.43
CA PHE A 516 -7.83 4.26 19.09
C PHE A 516 -9.32 4.16 19.37
N LEU A 517 -9.92 2.96 19.26
CA LEU A 517 -11.34 2.75 19.56
C LEU A 517 -11.66 3.01 21.03
N TYR A 518 -10.78 2.59 21.95
CA TYR A 518 -10.98 2.67 23.40
C TYR A 518 -10.22 3.84 24.06
N GLN A 519 -9.88 4.87 23.28
CA GLN A 519 -9.13 6.01 23.79
C GLN A 519 -9.83 6.74 24.97
N PRO A 520 -9.06 7.38 25.89
CA PRO A 520 -9.59 7.86 27.17
C PRO A 520 -10.60 9.02 27.03
N ASP A 521 -10.41 9.88 26.01
CA ASP A 521 -11.28 11.03 25.72
C ASP A 521 -12.20 10.75 24.53
N SER A 522 -12.96 9.66 24.64
CA SER A 522 -13.92 9.22 23.62
C SER A 522 -15.01 10.24 23.25
N LYS A 523 -15.15 11.32 24.04
CA LYS A 523 -16.01 12.47 23.70
C LYS A 523 -15.43 13.32 22.58
N SER A 524 -14.09 13.35 22.37
CA SER A 524 -13.40 14.08 21.29
C SER A 524 -13.72 13.52 19.90
N THR A 525 -15.00 13.52 19.54
CA THR A 525 -15.49 13.33 18.19
C THR A 525 -14.76 14.31 17.29
N PHE A 526 -14.64 13.97 16.01
CA PHE A 526 -14.11 14.90 15.01
C PHE A 526 -14.70 16.31 15.18
N LYS A 527 -16.01 16.40 15.47
CA LYS A 527 -16.67 17.66 15.86
C LYS A 527 -15.97 18.37 17.03
N GLN A 528 -15.77 17.74 18.18
CA GLN A 528 -15.16 18.41 19.35
C GLN A 528 -13.67 18.78 19.20
N LEU A 529 -12.92 18.11 18.32
CA LEU A 529 -11.55 18.57 17.99
C LEU A 529 -11.56 19.95 17.33
N PHE A 530 -12.59 20.21 16.54
CA PHE A 530 -12.73 21.41 15.73
C PHE A 530 -13.63 22.50 16.37
N PHE A 531 -14.57 22.11 17.22
CA PHE A 531 -15.44 23.00 17.98
C PHE A 531 -14.92 23.12 19.42
N LYS A 532 -14.53 24.34 19.81
CA LYS A 532 -14.35 24.69 21.23
C LYS A 532 -15.69 24.40 21.93
N GLN A 533 -15.70 23.67 23.05
CA GLN A 533 -16.85 23.77 23.94
C GLN A 533 -16.90 25.23 24.36
N ASP A 534 -17.88 25.98 23.88
CA ASP A 534 -18.39 27.10 24.66
C ASP A 534 -18.96 26.48 25.93
N SER A 535 -18.12 26.42 26.97
CA SER A 535 -18.51 26.09 28.33
C SER A 535 -19.24 27.29 28.94
N ARG A 536 -20.34 27.70 28.29
CA ARG A 536 -21.32 28.67 28.78
C ARG A 536 -22.69 28.29 28.20
N SER A 537 -23.30 27.27 28.78
CA SER A 537 -24.75 27.16 28.93
C SER A 537 -25.03 26.32 30.15
#